data_AF-A0A644ZAE8-F1
#
_entry.id   AF-A0A644ZAE8-F1
#
_cell.length_a   1.000
_cell.length_b   1.000
_cell.length_c   1.000
_cell.angle_alpha   90.00
_cell.angle_beta   90.00
_cell.angle_gamma   90.00
#
_symmetry.space_group_name_H-M   'P 1'
#
loop_
_entity.id
_entity.type
_entity.pdbx_description
1 polymer ?
#
loop_
_entity_poly.entity_id
_entity_poly.type
_entity_poly.pdbx_seq_one_letter_code
_entity_poly.pdbx_strand_id
1 'polypeptide(L)' 'MYGLLYLTDKKYKDIRGGFIHVPFIPEQVITRANTPYMSLQQISRGLELAIKATVENKEDIKVSHGKIC' A
#
# COMPACT_ATOMS: atom_id res chain seq x y z
N MET A 1 -1.28 10.78 -2.85
CA MET A 1 -0.71 10.19 -4.09
C MET A 1 -0.38 11.25 -5.14
N TYR A 2 -1.35 12.05 -5.64
CA TYR A 2 -1.13 12.97 -6.77
C TYR A 2 0.08 13.91 -6.61
N GLY A 3 0.16 14.66 -5.51
CA GLY A 3 1.27 15.62 -5.31
C GLY A 3 2.65 14.96 -5.26
N LEU A 4 2.76 13.76 -4.68
CA LEU A 4 4.01 12.99 -4.67
C LEU A 4 4.46 12.67 -6.10
N LEU A 5 3.55 12.11 -6.91
CA LEU A 5 3.87 11.73 -8.29
C LEU A 5 4.13 12.93 -9.20
N TYR A 6 3.47 14.06 -8.94
CA TYR A 6 3.78 15.32 -9.60
C TYR A 6 5.22 15.78 -9.31
N LEU A 7 5.66 15.70 -8.05
CA LEU A 7 7.01 16.10 -7.67
C LEU A 7 8.09 15.14 -8.20
N THR A 8 7.82 13.83 -8.25
CA THR A 8 8.74 12.86 -8.87
C THR A 8 8.88 13.14 -10.37
N ASP A 9 7.80 13.51 -11.05
CA ASP A 9 7.85 13.90 -12.47
C ASP A 9 8.61 15.23 -12.69
N LYS A 10 8.33 16.26 -11.88
CA LYS A 10 8.83 17.62 -12.13
C LYS A 10 10.20 17.92 -11.54
N LYS A 11 10.55 17.36 -10.38
CA LYS A 11 11.74 17.77 -9.61
C LYS A 11 12.66 16.62 -9.24
N TYR A 12 12.12 15.45 -8.92
CA TYR A 12 12.88 14.33 -8.36
C TYR A 12 12.76 13.06 -9.22
N LYS A 13 13.36 13.10 -10.42
CA LYS A 13 13.16 12.09 -11.48
C LYS A 13 13.60 10.66 -11.11
N ASP A 14 14.51 10.52 -10.15
CA ASP A 14 15.05 9.22 -9.74
C ASP A 14 14.36 8.63 -8.50
N ILE A 15 13.30 9.27 -7.99
CA ILE A 15 12.55 8.77 -6.84
C ILE A 15 11.38 7.90 -7.32
N ARG A 16 11.28 6.69 -6.76
CA ARG A 16 10.10 5.82 -6.88
C ARG A 16 9.11 6.13 -5.77
N GLY A 17 7.90 6.55 -6.14
CA GLY A 17 6.82 6.90 -5.22
C GLY A 17 5.60 6.01 -5.40
N GLY A 18 4.86 5.78 -4.31
CA GLY A 18 3.66 4.96 -4.31
C GLY A 18 2.73 5.30 -3.16
N PHE A 19 1.62 4.56 -3.05
CA PHE A 19 0.68 4.69 -1.95
C PHE A 19 0.06 3.32 -1.64
N ILE A 20 -0.08 3.00 -0.36
CA ILE A 20 -0.68 1.75 0.10
C ILE A 20 -1.83 2.10 1.05
N HIS A 21 -3.03 1.64 0.72
CA HIS A 21 -4.15 1.67 1.66
C HIS A 21 -4.05 0.50 2.62
N VAL A 22 -4.49 0.72 3.86
CA VAL A 22 -4.63 -0.33 4.87
C VAL A 22 -6.06 -0.34 5.39
N PRO A 23 -6.61 -1.51 5.76
CA PRO A 23 -7.94 -1.59 6.36
C PRO A 23 -7.96 -1.00 7.78
N PHE A 24 -9.14 -0.92 8.38
CA PHE A 24 -9.29 -0.56 9.79
C PHE A 24 -8.61 -1.57 10.73
N ILE A 25 -8.23 -1.11 11.92
CA ILE A 25 -7.84 -1.99 13.04
C ILE A 25 -9.07 -2.40 13.88
N PRO A 26 -9.02 -3.51 14.64
CA PRO A 26 -10.16 -4.00 15.43
C PRO A 26 -10.79 -2.93 16.32
N GLU A 27 -9.97 -2.08 16.92
CA GLU A 27 -10.38 -1.02 17.85
C GLU A 27 -11.23 0.06 17.16
N GLN A 28 -11.09 0.24 15.85
CA GLN A 28 -11.83 1.24 15.06
C GLN A 28 -13.21 0.74 14.61
N VAL A 29 -13.51 -0.56 14.76
CA VAL A 29 -14.73 -1.19 14.22
C VAL A 29 -15.60 -1.86 15.28
N ILE A 30 -15.27 -1.68 16.57
CA ILE A 30 -16.01 -2.28 17.70
C ILE A 30 -17.53 -2.07 17.60
N THR A 31 -17.95 -0.88 17.16
CA THR A 31 -19.36 -0.49 17.02
C THR A 31 -19.89 -0.56 15.58
N ARG A 32 -19.07 -1.03 14.63
CA ARG A 32 -19.39 -1.06 13.20
C ARG A 32 -19.52 -2.51 12.71
N ALA A 33 -20.72 -3.07 12.87
CA ALA A 33 -21.02 -4.42 12.41
C ALA A 33 -20.66 -4.61 10.93
N ASN A 34 -20.18 -5.80 10.56
CA ASN A 34 -19.84 -6.20 9.20
C ASN A 34 -18.77 -5.35 8.48
N THR A 35 -17.98 -4.55 9.21
CA THR A 35 -16.86 -3.79 8.63
C THR A 35 -15.58 -4.63 8.63
N PRO A 36 -14.91 -4.84 7.48
CA PRO A 36 -13.63 -5.56 7.43
C PRO A 36 -12.53 -4.83 8.21
N TYR A 37 -11.68 -5.59 8.88
CA TYR A 37 -10.55 -5.08 9.65
C TYR A 37 -9.36 -6.07 9.61
N MET A 38 -8.19 -5.59 10.00
CA MET A 38 -6.97 -6.38 10.15
C MET A 38 -6.20 -5.92 11.38
N SER A 39 -5.54 -6.84 12.09
CA SER A 39 -4.74 -6.46 13.26
C SER A 39 -3.59 -5.51 12.90
N LEU A 40 -3.24 -4.61 13.81
CA LEU A 40 -2.12 -3.68 13.61
C LEU A 40 -0.80 -4.41 13.32
N GLN A 41 -0.56 -5.55 13.98
CA GLN A 41 0.63 -6.36 13.77
C GLN A 41 0.70 -6.92 12.34
N GLN A 42 -0.41 -7.39 11.79
CA GLN A 42 -0.46 -7.88 10.42
C GLN A 42 -0.29 -6.76 9.39
N ILE A 43 -0.91 -5.60 9.64
CA ILE A 43 -0.72 -4.41 8.79
C ILE A 43 0.76 -4.02 8.76
N SER A 44 1.40 -3.93 9.94
CA SER A 44 2.82 -3.61 10.06
C SER A 44 3.71 -4.61 9.33
N ARG A 45 3.44 -5.92 9.51
CA ARG A 45 4.19 -6.97 8.80
C ARG A 45 4.01 -6.89 7.29
N GLY A 46 2.80 -6.62 6.80
CA GLY A 46 2.52 -6.44 5.38
C GLY A 46 3.28 -5.25 4.79
N LEU A 47 3.31 -4.11 5.50
CA LEU A 47 4.05 -2.92 5.06
C LEU A 47 5.57 -3.17 5.04
N GLU A 48 6.12 -3.87 6.04
CA GLU A 48 7.54 -4.27 6.07
C GLU A 48 7.90 -5.08 4.81
N LEU A 49 7.08 -6.07 4.47
CA LEU A 49 7.27 -6.90 3.28
C LEU A 49 7.10 -6.10 1.98
N ALA A 50 6.13 -5.19 1.91
CA ALA A 50 5.92 -4.33 0.75
C ALA A 50 7.12 -3.40 0.50
N ILE A 51 7.68 -2.82 1.57
CA ILE A 51 8.89 -1.98 1.49
C ILE A 51 10.08 -2.83 1.05
N LYS A 52 10.28 -4.00 1.66
CA LYS A 52 11.35 -4.94 1.29
C LYS A 52 11.28 -5.30 -0.20
N ALA A 53 10.10 -5.70 -0.69
CA ALA A 53 9.88 -6.01 -2.10
C ALA A 53 10.19 -4.80 -3.01
N THR A 54 9.82 -3.59 -2.60
CA THR A 54 10.10 -2.36 -3.35
C THR A 54 11.61 -2.07 -3.44
N VAL A 55 12.38 -2.34 -2.39
CA VAL A 55 13.84 -2.15 -2.38
C VAL A 55 14.54 -3.21 -3.22
N GLU A 56 14.16 -4.48 -3.06
CA GLU A 56 14.82 -5.61 -3.72
C GLU A 56 14.48 -5.71 -5.22
N ASN A 57 13.33 -5.16 -5.65
CA ASN A 57 12.85 -5.28 -7.03
C ASN A 57 12.70 -3.89 -7.67
N LYS A 58 13.26 -3.74 -8.87
CA LYS A 58 13.08 -2.53 -9.69
C LYS A 58 11.91 -2.62 -10.66
N GLU A 59 11.63 -3.82 -11.13
CA GLU A 59 10.55 -4.12 -12.07
C GLU A 59 9.45 -4.91 -11.36
N ASP A 60 8.20 -4.67 -11.76
CA ASP A 60 7.04 -5.39 -11.24
C ASP A 60 6.84 -6.72 -11.97
N ILE A 61 6.20 -7.68 -11.31
CA ILE A 61 5.83 -8.95 -11.93
C ILE A 61 4.69 -8.75 -12.93
N LYS A 62 4.77 -9.42 -14.09
CA LYS A 62 3.74 -9.32 -15.13
C LYS A 62 2.57 -10.27 -14.86
N VAL A 63 1.78 -9.97 -13.82
CA VAL A 63 0.63 -10.78 -13.39
C VAL A 63 -0.60 -9.90 -13.14
N SER A 64 -1.77 -10.36 -13.61
CA SER A 64 -3.04 -9.68 -13.34
C SER A 64 -3.52 -9.98 -11.92
N HIS A 65 -3.47 -8.98 -11.04
CA HIS A 65 -4.04 -9.04 -9.69
C HIS A 65 -5.44 -8.40 -9.60
N GLY A 66 -5.86 -7.71 -10.66
CA GLY A 66 -7.20 -7.13 -10.76
C GLY A 66 -8.21 -8.16 -11.28
N LYS A 67 -9.42 -8.11 -10.73
CA LYS A 67 -10.60 -8.74 -11.31
C LYS A 67 -11.59 -7.62 -11.64
N ILE A 68 -12.02 -7.54 -12.90
CA ILE A 68 -13.22 -6.77 -13.24
C ILE A 68 -14.38 -7.58 -12.67
N CYS A 69 -15.02 -7.05 -11.63
CA CYS A 69 -16.29 -7.56 -11.12
C CYS A 69 -17.43 -6.90 -11.88
#